data_AF-A0AAE0ERS5-F1
#
_entry.id   AF-A0AAE0ERS5-F1
#
_cell.length_a   1.000
_cell.length_b   1.000
_cell.length_c   1.000
_cell.angle_alpha   90.00
_cell.angle_beta   90.00
_cell.angle_gamma   90.00
#
_symmetry.space_group_name_H-M   'P 1'
#
loop_
_entity.id
_entity.type
_entity.pdbx_description
1 polymer ?
#
loop_
_entity_poly.entity_id
_entity_poly.type
_entity_poly.pdbx_seq_one_letter_code
_entity_poly.pdbx_strand_id
1 'polypeptide(L)'
;MQGTAHGLAQVVFGACKERSKVGAGLVLSAGDVVLKNSWLTYNVGTWGLLYISGQDSFVHFENMQVTHNRAVGGTIVYCEVCHDTFFLNTTMKANFADTDGGMLMLENFAGDVLIHNSVIQGNSARSEGGVIYAITSTQKQSNLAVHVFNSVIYNNSAANGGFIYASFHAMRLLNLTSSVFQANRVREPCRPLRSPCLDRQRKSCASRAHVLLGQSLQPHRPP
;
A
#
# COMPACT_ATOMS: atom_id res chain seq x y z
N MET A 1 17.01 -0.21 32.27
CA MET A 1 15.78 -0.93 31.89
C MET A 1 14.78 0.10 31.41
N GLN A 2 14.83 0.48 30.13
CA GLN A 2 13.86 1.39 29.53
C GLN A 2 12.78 0.53 28.89
N GLY A 3 11.56 0.62 29.41
CA GLY A 3 10.40 -0.05 28.85
C GLY A 3 10.04 0.58 27.51
N THR A 4 10.09 -0.22 26.45
CA THR A 4 9.52 0.12 25.14
C THR A 4 8.00 0.13 25.29
N ALA A 5 7.40 1.32 25.14
CA ALA A 5 5.96 1.47 25.12
C ALA A 5 5.42 0.88 23.81
N HIS A 6 4.87 -0.33 23.87
CA HIS A 6 4.16 -0.96 22.76
C HIS A 6 2.77 -0.32 22.66
N GLY A 7 2.64 0.70 21.81
CA GLY A 7 1.35 1.32 21.49
C GLY A 7 0.59 0.46 20.48
N LEU A 8 -0.42 -0.28 20.94
CA LEU A 8 -1.43 -0.90 20.06
C LEU A 8 -2.33 0.21 19.51
N ALA A 9 -1.97 0.76 18.34
CA ALA A 9 -2.80 1.72 17.64
C ALA A 9 -3.80 0.98 16.73
N GLN A 10 -5.00 0.70 17.22
CA GLN A 10 -6.12 0.29 16.37
C GLN A 10 -6.63 1.54 15.62
N VAL A 11 -5.97 1.91 14.53
CA VAL A 11 -6.35 3.10 13.76
C VAL A 11 -7.30 2.70 12.63
N VAL A 12 -8.58 3.00 12.81
CA VAL A 12 -9.61 2.88 11.76
C VAL A 12 -9.61 4.19 10.96
N PHE A 13 -8.94 4.23 9.82
CA PHE A 13 -9.14 5.32 8.85
C PHE A 13 -10.41 5.03 8.02
N GLY A 14 -11.56 5.33 8.64
CA GLY A 14 -12.85 5.28 7.98
C GLY A 14 -13.11 6.57 7.19
N ALA A 15 -12.98 6.47 5.86
CA ALA A 15 -13.67 7.29 4.87
C ALA A 15 -13.75 8.80 5.12
N CYS A 16 -12.63 9.50 4.94
CA CYS A 16 -12.64 10.83 4.33
C CYS A 16 -11.32 11.07 3.60
N LYS A 17 -11.38 11.84 2.52
CA LYS A 17 -10.26 12.18 1.65
C LYS A 17 -9.25 13.04 2.42
N GLU A 18 -8.45 12.42 3.29
CA GLU A 18 -7.42 13.12 4.02
C GLU A 18 -6.28 13.46 3.05
N ARG A 19 -6.04 14.76 2.86
CA ARG A 19 -4.89 15.28 2.12
C ARG A 19 -3.86 15.72 3.14
N SER A 20 -3.05 14.79 3.64
CA SER A 20 -1.91 15.12 4.49
C SER A 20 -0.67 15.45 3.64
N LYS A 21 0.12 16.44 4.08
CA LYS A 21 1.36 16.87 3.42
C LYS A 21 2.55 15.91 3.66
N VAL A 22 2.46 14.99 4.62
CA VAL A 22 3.48 13.96 4.93
C VAL A 22 2.74 12.75 5.53
N GLY A 23 2.77 11.59 4.86
CA GLY A 23 2.02 10.38 5.25
C GLY A 23 0.50 10.53 5.17
N ALA A 24 -0.21 9.72 4.39
CA ALA A 24 -1.67 9.86 4.29
C ALA A 24 -2.42 9.49 5.59
N GLY A 25 -1.79 8.72 6.49
CA GLY A 25 -2.39 8.24 7.73
C GLY A 25 -1.48 8.32 8.96
N LEU A 26 -0.26 7.78 8.90
CA LEU A 26 0.62 7.66 10.06
C LEU A 26 2.09 7.93 9.70
N VAL A 27 2.78 8.72 10.53
CA VAL A 27 4.20 9.03 10.41
C VAL A 27 4.90 8.59 11.68
N LEU A 28 5.97 7.81 11.56
CA LEU A 28 6.76 7.33 12.69
C LEU A 28 8.25 7.60 12.50
N SER A 29 8.86 8.16 13.54
CA SER A 29 10.30 8.34 13.64
C SER A 29 11.00 7.20 14.38
N ALA A 30 10.25 6.30 15.02
CA ALA A 30 10.64 5.02 15.59
C ALA A 30 9.38 4.33 16.16
N GLY A 31 9.34 3.00 16.14
CA GLY A 31 8.34 2.20 16.85
C GLY A 31 7.51 1.29 15.95
N ASP A 32 6.86 0.31 16.59
CA ASP A 32 6.14 -0.74 15.90
C ASP A 32 4.71 -0.31 15.52
N VAL A 33 4.27 -0.72 14.34
CA VAL A 33 2.89 -0.57 13.87
C VAL A 33 2.24 -1.92 13.75
N VAL A 34 1.12 -2.08 14.44
CA VAL A 34 0.28 -3.27 14.31
C VAL A 34 -1.14 -2.84 13.97
N LEU A 35 -1.54 -3.07 12.72
CA LEU A 35 -2.89 -2.81 12.21
C LEU A 35 -3.58 -4.14 11.94
N LYS A 36 -4.75 -4.33 12.56
CA LYS A 36 -5.53 -5.55 12.42
C LYS A 36 -6.99 -5.28 12.12
N ASN A 37 -7.62 -6.18 11.38
CA ASN A 37 -9.08 -6.24 11.19
C ASN A 37 -9.68 -4.92 10.69
N SER A 38 -8.94 -4.18 9.86
CA SER A 38 -9.26 -2.79 9.54
C SER A 38 -9.12 -2.52 8.04
N TRP A 39 -9.76 -1.45 7.59
CA TRP A 39 -9.81 -1.07 6.19
C TRP A 39 -9.11 0.28 6.02
N LEU A 40 -8.21 0.38 5.05
CA LEU A 40 -7.52 1.61 4.67
C LEU A 40 -7.84 1.88 3.20
N THR A 41 -8.81 2.75 2.95
CA THR A 41 -9.30 2.96 1.58
C THR A 41 -9.41 4.42 1.19
N TYR A 42 -9.11 4.70 -0.09
CA TYR A 42 -9.28 6.04 -0.68
C TYR A 42 -8.47 7.17 -0.05
N ASN A 43 -7.35 6.86 0.59
CA ASN A 43 -6.46 7.86 1.19
C ASN A 43 -5.48 8.41 0.15
N VAL A 44 -5.08 9.68 0.32
CA VAL A 44 -4.12 10.35 -0.58
C VAL A 44 -3.03 11.03 0.25
N GLY A 45 -1.80 10.52 0.17
CA GLY A 45 -0.66 11.07 0.89
C GLY A 45 0.42 11.61 -0.04
N THR A 46 1.32 12.42 0.52
CA THR A 46 2.61 12.68 -0.15
C THR A 46 3.48 11.43 -0.08
N TRP A 47 3.69 10.91 1.12
CA TRP A 47 4.36 9.64 1.37
C TRP A 47 3.29 8.62 1.78
N GLY A 48 3.60 7.32 1.73
CA GLY A 48 2.65 6.22 1.98
C GLY A 48 1.63 6.41 3.10
N LEU A 49 0.61 5.55 3.16
CA LEU A 49 -0.32 5.51 4.30
C LEU A 49 0.44 5.51 5.64
N LEU A 50 1.55 4.77 5.66
CA LEU A 50 2.54 4.72 6.72
C LEU A 50 3.90 5.21 6.17
N TYR A 51 4.47 6.25 6.78
CA TYR A 51 5.84 6.69 6.51
C TYR A 51 6.70 6.47 7.75
N ILE A 52 7.81 5.75 7.57
CA ILE A 52 8.75 5.38 8.63
C ILE A 52 10.14 5.89 8.28
N SER A 53 10.67 6.77 9.12
CA SER A 53 12.02 7.33 9.00
C SER A 53 12.98 6.83 10.10
N GLY A 54 12.53 5.90 10.94
CA GLY A 54 13.20 5.46 12.16
C GLY A 54 13.67 4.01 12.17
N GLN A 55 14.88 3.78 12.68
CA GLN A 55 15.49 2.45 12.83
C GLN A 55 14.62 1.49 13.66
N ASP A 56 14.78 0.19 13.38
CA ASP A 56 14.20 -0.92 14.14
C ASP A 56 12.67 -0.91 14.29
N SER A 57 11.97 -0.22 13.38
CA SER A 57 10.51 -0.22 13.35
C SER A 57 9.99 -1.48 12.68
N PHE A 58 9.04 -2.14 13.34
CA PHE A 58 8.30 -3.27 12.79
C PHE A 58 6.94 -2.85 12.25
N VAL A 59 6.53 -3.42 11.12
CA VAL A 59 5.21 -3.14 10.50
C VAL A 59 4.43 -4.42 10.33
N HIS A 60 3.22 -4.49 10.89
CA HIS A 60 2.35 -5.66 10.84
C HIS A 60 0.94 -5.28 10.40
N PHE A 61 0.53 -5.82 9.26
CA PHE A 61 -0.84 -5.75 8.75
C PHE A 61 -1.44 -7.15 8.79
N GLU A 62 -2.56 -7.30 9.50
CA GLU A 62 -3.25 -8.58 9.62
C GLU A 62 -4.75 -8.45 9.38
N ASN A 63 -5.28 -9.27 8.48
CA ASN A 63 -6.71 -9.22 8.14
C ASN A 63 -7.16 -7.81 7.72
N MET A 64 -6.40 -7.21 6.82
CA MET A 64 -6.62 -5.83 6.36
C MET A 64 -7.26 -5.79 4.96
N GLN A 65 -8.02 -4.75 4.69
CA GLN A 65 -8.40 -4.36 3.33
C GLN A 65 -7.78 -3.00 3.00
N VAL A 66 -6.76 -2.97 2.16
CA VAL A 66 -6.05 -1.75 1.79
C VAL A 66 -6.26 -1.46 0.30
N THR A 67 -7.19 -0.55 -0.02
CA THR A 67 -7.62 -0.38 -1.42
C THR A 67 -7.76 1.06 -1.89
N HIS A 68 -7.47 1.31 -3.17
CA HIS A 68 -7.68 2.62 -3.81
C HIS A 68 -6.94 3.79 -3.15
N ASN A 69 -5.81 3.53 -2.50
CA ASN A 69 -4.98 4.58 -1.93
C ASN A 69 -4.02 5.14 -2.99
N ARG A 70 -3.53 6.36 -2.76
CA ARG A 70 -2.56 7.01 -3.64
C ARG A 70 -1.48 7.74 -2.84
N ALA A 71 -0.22 7.60 -3.25
CA ALA A 71 0.88 8.39 -2.70
C ALA A 71 1.89 8.78 -3.79
N VAL A 72 2.89 9.60 -3.45
CA VAL A 72 4.04 9.84 -4.34
C VAL A 72 4.81 8.53 -4.50
N GLY A 73 5.26 7.94 -3.39
CA GLY A 73 5.92 6.63 -3.38
C GLY A 73 5.48 5.78 -2.18
N GLY A 74 5.56 4.46 -2.34
CA GLY A 74 5.27 3.50 -1.27
C GLY A 74 3.85 3.62 -0.73
N THR A 75 2.84 3.47 -1.60
CA THR A 75 1.44 3.87 -1.30
C THR A 75 0.91 3.39 0.04
N ILE A 76 1.27 2.17 0.47
CA ILE A 76 0.91 1.64 1.79
C ILE A 76 2.02 1.96 2.79
N VAL A 77 3.25 1.56 2.50
CA VAL A 77 4.40 1.82 3.37
C VAL A 77 5.51 2.45 2.55
N TYR A 78 5.97 3.60 3.01
CA TYR A 78 7.27 4.13 2.69
C TYR A 78 8.16 3.91 3.92
N CYS A 79 9.26 3.20 3.73
CA CYS A 79 10.26 2.99 4.77
C CYS A 79 11.65 3.43 4.29
N GLU A 80 12.26 4.37 5.01
CA GLU A 80 13.63 4.83 4.75
C GLU A 80 14.68 3.99 5.45
N VAL A 81 14.39 3.55 6.68
CA VAL A 81 15.19 2.56 7.40
C VAL A 81 14.28 1.84 8.38
N CYS A 82 13.91 0.60 8.08
CA CYS A 82 13.12 -0.25 8.96
C CYS A 82 13.55 -1.70 8.80
N HIS A 83 13.05 -2.53 9.71
CA HIS A 83 13.43 -3.92 9.79
C HIS A 83 12.40 -4.81 9.10
N ASP A 84 11.37 -5.28 9.80
CA ASP A 84 10.44 -6.27 9.26
C ASP A 84 9.10 -5.63 8.87
N THR A 85 8.53 -6.10 7.77
CA THR A 85 7.21 -5.68 7.28
C THR A 85 6.38 -6.89 6.87
N PHE A 86 5.30 -7.15 7.59
CA PHE A 86 4.43 -8.32 7.41
C PHE A 86 3.04 -7.93 6.93
N PHE A 87 2.56 -8.65 5.92
CA PHE A 87 1.20 -8.63 5.40
C PHE A 87 0.61 -10.03 5.49
N LEU A 88 -0.27 -10.24 6.46
CA LEU A 88 -0.91 -11.52 6.74
C LEU A 88 -2.40 -11.44 6.47
N ASN A 89 -2.96 -12.42 5.74
CA ASN A 89 -4.40 -12.52 5.51
C ASN A 89 -5.01 -11.24 4.93
N THR A 90 -4.28 -10.52 4.08
CA THR A 90 -4.60 -9.14 3.71
C THR A 90 -4.91 -9.02 2.23
N THR A 91 -5.89 -8.17 1.89
CA THR A 91 -6.19 -7.80 0.50
C THR A 91 -5.69 -6.40 0.21
N MET A 92 -4.78 -6.26 -0.74
CA MET A 92 -4.18 -5.00 -1.18
C MET A 92 -4.48 -4.78 -2.66
N LYS A 93 -5.35 -3.82 -2.97
CA LYS A 93 -5.88 -3.67 -4.32
C LYS A 93 -5.94 -2.23 -4.82
N ALA A 94 -5.58 -2.04 -6.09
CA ALA A 94 -5.78 -0.78 -6.80
C ALA A 94 -5.12 0.42 -6.10
N ASN A 95 -3.99 0.20 -5.43
CA ASN A 95 -3.18 1.27 -4.86
C ASN A 95 -2.23 1.83 -5.94
N PHE A 96 -1.99 3.13 -5.92
CA PHE A 96 -1.26 3.83 -6.99
C PHE A 96 -0.18 4.77 -6.45
N ALA A 97 1.07 4.53 -6.85
CA ALA A 97 2.20 5.43 -6.61
C ALA A 97 2.45 6.32 -7.83
N ASP A 98 2.61 7.63 -7.61
CA ASP A 98 2.95 8.59 -8.66
C ASP A 98 4.40 8.45 -9.15
N THR A 99 5.29 7.85 -8.36
CA THR A 99 6.68 7.51 -8.69
C THR A 99 6.88 5.99 -8.58
N ASP A 100 7.24 5.49 -7.39
CA ASP A 100 7.80 4.15 -7.18
C ASP A 100 7.10 3.42 -6.05
N GLY A 101 7.11 2.09 -6.11
CA GLY A 101 6.58 1.25 -5.04
C GLY A 101 5.06 1.40 -4.94
N GLY A 102 4.33 0.80 -5.87
CA GLY A 102 2.86 0.87 -5.94
C GLY A 102 2.17 0.45 -4.63
N MET A 103 2.87 -0.30 -3.80
CA MET A 103 2.51 -0.65 -2.43
C MET A 103 3.60 -0.28 -1.42
N LEU A 104 4.84 -0.72 -1.65
CA LEU A 104 5.97 -0.56 -0.74
C LEU A 104 7.12 0.15 -1.45
N MET A 105 7.67 1.15 -0.77
CA MET A 105 8.94 1.77 -1.12
C MET A 105 9.90 1.55 0.05
N LEU A 106 10.98 0.83 -0.23
CA LEU A 106 11.96 0.39 0.76
C LEU A 106 13.32 0.96 0.39
N GLU A 107 13.79 1.89 1.18
CA GLU A 107 15.15 2.43 1.08
C GLU A 107 15.98 1.87 2.23
N ASN A 108 17.25 1.52 1.98
CA ASN A 108 18.21 1.05 2.99
C ASN A 108 17.67 0.01 4.00
N PHE A 109 16.74 -0.83 3.53
CA PHE A 109 16.01 -1.79 4.35
C PHE A 109 16.89 -2.98 4.74
N ALA A 110 16.76 -3.46 5.97
CA ALA A 110 17.67 -4.47 6.51
C ALA A 110 16.99 -5.72 7.11
N GLY A 111 15.66 -5.84 7.04
CA GLY A 111 14.93 -7.02 7.54
C GLY A 111 14.19 -7.80 6.46
N ASP A 112 13.05 -8.38 6.82
CA ASP A 112 12.25 -9.25 5.96
C ASP A 112 10.91 -8.60 5.58
N VAL A 113 10.51 -8.78 4.33
CA VAL A 113 9.14 -8.53 3.87
C VAL A 113 8.43 -9.85 3.72
N LEU A 114 7.38 -10.07 4.52
CA LEU A 114 6.55 -11.27 4.47
C LEU A 114 5.16 -10.95 3.93
N ILE A 115 4.78 -11.61 2.84
CA ILE A 115 3.42 -11.61 2.31
C ILE A 115 2.90 -13.03 2.41
N HIS A 116 1.92 -13.27 3.28
CA HIS A 116 1.36 -14.60 3.51
C HIS A 116 -0.16 -14.59 3.45
N ASN A 117 -0.71 -15.60 2.77
CA ASN A 117 -2.15 -15.81 2.61
C ASN A 117 -2.90 -14.54 2.17
N SER A 118 -2.33 -13.83 1.19
CA SER A 118 -2.77 -12.48 0.83
C SER A 118 -3.07 -12.34 -0.66
N VAL A 119 -3.87 -11.34 -1.01
CA VAL A 119 -4.22 -11.02 -2.39
C VAL A 119 -3.69 -9.63 -2.73
N ILE A 120 -2.81 -9.54 -3.72
CA ILE A 120 -2.22 -8.29 -4.21
C ILE A 120 -2.63 -8.08 -5.66
N GLN A 121 -3.54 -7.15 -5.90
CA GLN A 121 -4.18 -6.99 -7.20
C GLN A 121 -4.13 -5.57 -7.73
N GLY A 122 -3.70 -5.39 -8.98
CA GLY A 122 -3.95 -4.14 -9.70
C GLY A 122 -3.26 -2.93 -9.08
N ASN A 123 -2.24 -3.13 -8.26
CA ASN A 123 -1.43 -2.06 -7.71
C ASN A 123 -0.46 -1.57 -8.80
N SER A 124 -0.14 -0.29 -8.78
CA SER A 124 0.74 0.26 -9.81
C SER A 124 1.60 1.42 -9.34
N ALA A 125 2.75 1.57 -10.01
CA ALA A 125 3.65 2.70 -9.90
C ALA A 125 3.86 3.30 -11.30
N ARG A 126 4.16 4.60 -11.40
CA ARG A 126 4.50 5.17 -12.73
C ARG A 126 5.88 4.73 -13.20
N SER A 127 6.83 4.63 -12.29
CA SER A 127 8.23 4.38 -12.57
C SER A 127 8.59 2.94 -12.24
N GLU A 128 8.89 2.61 -10.99
CA GLU A 128 9.48 1.31 -10.65
C GLU A 128 8.69 0.57 -9.56
N GLY A 129 8.65 -0.76 -9.64
CA GLY A 129 8.08 -1.61 -8.60
C GLY A 129 6.55 -1.46 -8.46
N GLY A 130 5.80 -2.16 -9.32
CA GLY A 130 4.33 -2.08 -9.32
C GLY A 130 3.67 -2.52 -8.01
N VAL A 131 4.40 -3.33 -7.22
CA VAL A 131 4.09 -3.61 -5.81
C VAL A 131 5.22 -3.13 -4.93
N ILE A 132 6.43 -3.66 -5.11
CA ILE A 132 7.58 -3.35 -4.24
C ILE A 132 8.67 -2.67 -5.06
N TYR A 133 9.13 -1.53 -4.56
CA TYR A 133 10.37 -0.89 -4.97
C TYR A 133 11.39 -0.97 -3.84
N ALA A 134 12.58 -1.51 -4.13
CA ALA A 134 13.66 -1.63 -3.15
C ALA A 134 14.97 -1.02 -3.70
N ILE A 135 15.58 -0.13 -2.92
CA ILE A 135 16.84 0.54 -3.24
C ILE A 135 17.73 0.66 -2.00
N THR A 136 19.05 0.64 -2.21
CA THR A 136 20.03 1.01 -1.18
C THR A 136 20.89 2.14 -1.71
N SER A 137 21.13 3.16 -0.88
CA SER A 137 21.98 4.32 -1.22
C SER A 137 23.47 4.05 -0.99
N THR A 138 23.78 2.98 -0.25
CA THR A 138 25.14 2.51 -0.05
C THR A 138 25.35 1.32 -0.97
N GLN A 139 26.48 1.26 -1.70
CA GLN A 139 26.89 0.06 -2.45
C GLN A 139 27.15 -1.15 -1.52
N LYS A 140 26.79 -1.06 -0.23
CA LYS A 140 26.79 -2.17 0.70
C LYS A 140 25.55 -3.01 0.45
N GLN A 141 25.75 -4.32 0.50
CA GLN A 141 24.68 -5.29 0.32
C GLN A 141 23.61 -5.12 1.40
N SER A 142 22.36 -4.90 0.98
CA SER A 142 21.20 -4.97 1.87
C SER A 142 20.93 -6.43 2.25
N ASN A 143 20.37 -6.65 3.45
CA ASN A 143 19.96 -7.96 3.91
C ASN A 143 18.51 -8.31 3.56
N LEU A 144 17.80 -7.45 2.81
CA LEU A 144 16.38 -7.62 2.47
C LEU A 144 16.10 -9.00 1.88
N ALA A 145 15.21 -9.74 2.53
CA ALA A 145 14.56 -10.89 1.94
C ALA A 145 13.06 -10.62 1.74
N VAL A 146 12.57 -10.95 0.55
CA VAL A 146 11.14 -10.91 0.25
C VAL A 146 10.61 -12.32 0.18
N HIS A 147 9.63 -12.59 1.02
CA HIS A 147 9.00 -13.88 1.20
C HIS A 147 7.52 -13.78 0.83
N VAL A 148 7.09 -14.59 -0.14
CA VAL A 148 5.70 -14.65 -0.58
C VAL A 148 5.20 -16.09 -0.53
N PHE A 149 4.18 -16.31 0.29
CA PHE A 149 3.66 -17.63 0.62
C PHE A 149 2.13 -17.66 0.49
N ASN A 150 1.59 -18.72 -0.09
CA ASN A 150 0.14 -18.97 -0.14
C ASN A 150 -0.67 -17.76 -0.66
N SER A 151 -0.11 -16.99 -1.59
CA SER A 151 -0.65 -15.69 -1.98
C SER A 151 -0.95 -15.59 -3.47
N VAL A 152 -1.84 -14.68 -3.86
CA VAL A 152 -2.19 -14.42 -5.26
C VAL A 152 -1.83 -12.98 -5.63
N ILE A 153 -0.91 -12.82 -6.57
CA ILE A 153 -0.34 -11.54 -6.97
C ILE A 153 -0.58 -11.35 -8.46
N TYR A 154 -1.46 -10.42 -8.82
CA TYR A 154 -1.85 -10.30 -10.23
C TYR A 154 -2.23 -8.90 -10.70
N ASN A 155 -2.08 -8.68 -12.00
CA ASN A 155 -2.39 -7.41 -12.66
C ASN A 155 -1.66 -6.19 -12.09
N ASN A 156 -0.54 -6.38 -11.39
CA ASN A 156 0.26 -5.26 -10.90
C ASN A 156 1.15 -4.71 -12.01
N SER A 157 1.43 -3.40 -12.02
CA SER A 157 2.19 -2.78 -13.11
C SER A 157 3.07 -1.59 -12.73
N ALA A 158 4.20 -1.45 -13.40
CA ALA A 158 5.09 -0.29 -13.33
C ALA A 158 5.87 -0.16 -14.65
N ALA A 159 6.53 0.96 -14.91
CA ALA A 159 7.39 1.07 -16.09
C ALA A 159 8.60 0.12 -15.99
N ASN A 160 9.10 -0.17 -14.79
CA ASN A 160 10.07 -1.23 -14.52
C ASN A 160 9.59 -2.11 -13.35
N GLY A 161 9.61 -3.44 -13.52
CA GLY A 161 9.25 -4.39 -12.46
C GLY A 161 7.78 -4.35 -12.04
N GLY A 162 6.90 -5.00 -12.81
CA GLY A 162 5.45 -4.99 -12.56
C GLY A 162 5.02 -5.57 -11.21
N PHE A 163 5.81 -6.49 -10.64
CA PHE A 163 5.65 -6.95 -9.26
C PHE A 163 6.70 -6.27 -8.36
N ILE A 164 7.97 -6.61 -8.55
CA ILE A 164 9.09 -6.08 -7.78
C ILE A 164 10.11 -5.44 -8.71
N TYR A 165 10.68 -4.34 -8.27
CA TYR A 165 11.95 -3.82 -8.77
C TYR A 165 12.93 -3.65 -7.61
N ALA A 166 14.15 -4.18 -7.75
CA ALA A 166 15.20 -4.06 -6.75
C ALA A 166 16.52 -3.65 -7.41
N SER A 167 17.15 -2.60 -6.91
CA SER A 167 18.38 -2.02 -7.48
C SER A 167 19.54 -2.03 -6.49
N PHE A 168 20.79 -1.86 -6.95
CA PHE A 168 21.99 -1.69 -6.12
C PHE A 168 22.25 -2.77 -5.05
N HIS A 169 21.93 -4.04 -5.32
CA HIS A 169 22.02 -5.13 -4.33
C HIS A 169 21.06 -4.93 -3.13
N ALA A 170 19.95 -4.22 -3.34
CA ALA A 170 18.94 -4.01 -2.32
C ALA A 170 18.19 -5.27 -1.91
N MET A 171 18.32 -6.41 -2.62
CA MET A 171 17.63 -7.65 -2.29
C MET A 171 18.60 -8.82 -2.30
N ARG A 172 18.64 -9.55 -1.18
CA ARG A 172 19.43 -10.78 -1.03
C ARG A 172 18.66 -12.01 -1.47
N LEU A 173 17.38 -12.09 -1.13
CA LEU A 173 16.56 -13.28 -1.36
C LEU A 173 15.17 -12.89 -1.83
N LEU A 174 14.69 -13.61 -2.85
CA LEU A 174 13.29 -13.63 -3.25
C LEU A 174 12.79 -15.07 -3.16
N ASN A 175 11.92 -15.34 -2.19
CA ASN A 175 11.34 -16.66 -1.95
C ASN A 175 9.85 -16.64 -2.26
N LEU A 176 9.45 -17.34 -3.33
CA LEU A 176 8.08 -17.40 -3.82
C LEU A 176 7.62 -18.86 -3.79
N THR A 177 6.77 -19.24 -2.83
CA THR A 177 6.28 -20.62 -2.77
C THR A 177 4.77 -20.68 -2.55
N SER A 178 4.15 -21.73 -3.09
CA SER A 178 2.70 -21.97 -3.02
C SER A 178 1.85 -20.75 -3.41
N SER A 179 2.36 -19.92 -4.33
CA SER A 179 1.77 -18.63 -4.67
C SER A 179 1.58 -18.50 -6.18
N VAL A 180 0.57 -17.73 -6.59
CA VAL A 180 0.22 -17.48 -8.00
C VAL A 180 0.63 -16.08 -8.39
N PHE A 181 1.41 -15.96 -9.46
CA PHE A 181 1.81 -14.69 -10.07
C PHE A 181 1.30 -14.60 -11.49
N GLN A 182 0.32 -13.73 -11.75
CA GLN A 182 -0.34 -13.66 -13.06
C GLN A 182 -0.44 -12.23 -13.58
N ALA A 183 -0.06 -12.02 -14.84
CA ALA A 183 -0.28 -10.74 -15.53
C ALA A 183 0.28 -9.51 -14.78
N ASN A 184 1.35 -9.69 -14.00
CA ASN A 184 2.15 -8.57 -13.49
C ASN A 184 3.04 -8.07 -14.63
N ARG A 185 2.90 -6.80 -15.01
CA ARG A 185 3.43 -6.30 -16.30
C ARG A 185 4.33 -5.09 -16.10
N VAL A 186 5.42 -5.08 -16.85
CA VAL A 186 6.09 -3.85 -17.22
C VAL A 186 5.16 -3.10 -18.18
N ARG A 187 4.75 -1.89 -17.82
CA ARG A 187 3.95 -1.03 -18.69
C ARG A 187 4.87 -0.55 -19.79
N GLU A 188 4.53 -0.82 -21.04
CA GLU A 188 5.25 -0.18 -22.14
C GLU A 188 5.18 1.34 -21.94
N PRO A 189 6.30 2.08 -22.10
CA PRO A 189 6.22 3.52 -22.14
C PRO A 189 5.21 3.87 -23.22
N CYS A 190 4.22 4.72 -22.91
CA CYS A 190 3.29 5.24 -23.90
C CYS A 190 4.12 5.77 -25.09
N ARG A 191 4.29 4.98 -26.16
CA ARG A 191 4.87 5.49 -27.41
C ARG A 191 3.86 6.49 -27.93
N PRO A 192 4.26 7.72 -28.28
CA PRO A 192 3.34 8.70 -28.85
C PRO A 192 3.00 8.26 -30.29
N LEU A 193 2.07 7.32 -30.42
CA LEU A 193 1.42 7.00 -31.69
C LEU A 193 -0.03 7.43 -31.60
N ARG A 194 -0.26 8.69 -31.98
CA ARG A 194 -1.51 9.28 -32.50
C ARG A 194 -2.82 8.97 -31.75
N SER A 195 -2.77 8.57 -30.49
CA SER A 195 -3.96 8.39 -29.66
C SER A 195 -3.61 8.72 -28.20
N PRO A 196 -4.37 9.60 -27.53
CA PRO A 196 -4.09 9.95 -26.14
C PRO A 196 -4.25 8.69 -25.28
N CYS A 197 -3.27 8.43 -24.42
CA CYS A 197 -3.37 7.41 -23.36
C CYS A 197 -4.61 7.76 -22.50
N LEU A 198 -5.74 7.15 -22.85
CA LEU A 198 -7.02 7.40 -22.23
C LEU A 198 -6.95 6.78 -20.84
N ASP A 199 -6.78 7.66 -19.86
CA ASP A 199 -6.99 7.45 -18.44
C ASP A 199 -8.40 6.88 -18.22
N ARG A 200 -8.57 5.56 -18.38
CA ARG A 200 -9.82 4.81 -18.14
C ARG A 200 -10.14 4.69 -16.64
N GLN A 201 -9.84 5.72 -15.86
CA GLN A 201 -10.32 5.90 -14.49
C GLN A 201 -11.23 7.14 -14.35
N ARG A 202 -11.49 7.89 -15.43
CA ARG A 202 -12.50 8.97 -15.41
C ARG A 202 -13.78 8.56 -16.14
N LYS A 203 -14.77 8.09 -15.37
CA LYS A 203 -16.21 8.43 -15.44
C LYS A 203 -17.06 7.31 -14.83
N SER A 204 -17.33 7.40 -13.52
CA SER A 204 -18.57 6.90 -12.91
C SER A 204 -18.66 7.35 -11.44
N CYS A 205 -18.84 8.66 -11.23
CA CYS A 205 -19.58 9.16 -10.06
C CYS A 205 -20.65 10.11 -10.60
N ALA A 206 -21.62 9.52 -11.30
CA ALA A 206 -22.89 10.14 -11.63
C ALA A 206 -23.96 9.06 -11.47
N SER A 207 -24.32 8.76 -10.23
CA SER A 207 -25.64 8.23 -9.92
C SER A 207 -26.09 8.83 -8.59
N ARG A 208 -27.11 9.69 -8.72
CA ARG A 208 -28.00 10.10 -7.63
C ARG A 208 -28.51 8.85 -6.92
N ALA A 209 -28.38 8.82 -5.60
CA ALA A 209 -29.26 8.05 -4.75
C ALA A 209 -29.99 9.04 -3.84
N HIS A 210 -31.22 9.39 -4.24
CA HIS A 210 -32.25 9.82 -3.32
C HIS A 210 -32.60 8.62 -2.44
N VAL A 211 -32.56 8.77 -1.12
CA VAL A 211 -33.34 7.94 -0.20
C VAL A 211 -34.06 8.88 0.75
N LEU A 212 -35.38 8.69 0.80
CA LEU A 212 -36.35 9.43 1.58
C LEU A 212 -36.05 9.34 3.08
N LEU A 213 -36.10 10.48 3.78
CA LEU A 213 -36.39 10.49 5.20
C LEU A 213 -37.89 10.33 5.38
N GLY A 214 -38.29 9.10 5.72
CA GLY A 214 -39.58 8.81 6.33
C GLY A 214 -39.45 8.86 7.86
N GLN A 215 -40.61 9.10 8.49
CA GLN A 215 -40.94 9.15 9.93
C GLN A 215 -40.88 10.58 10.52
N SER A 216 -41.91 11.10 11.18
CA SER A 216 -42.83 10.41 12.09
C SER A 216 -44.30 10.89 12.02
N LEU A 217 -45.19 9.93 12.29
CA LEU A 217 -46.58 10.15 12.69
C LEU A 217 -46.61 10.86 14.05
N GLN A 218 -47.43 11.91 14.18
CA GLN A 218 -47.99 12.32 15.47
C GLN A 218 -49.48 12.00 15.50
N PRO A 219 -50.01 11.48 16.62
CA PRO A 219 -51.40 11.06 16.70
C PRO A 219 -52.34 12.25 16.95
N HIS A 220 -53.44 12.26 16.19
CA HIS A 220 -54.62 13.07 16.47
C HIS A 220 -55.22 12.72 17.84
N ARG A 221 -55.65 13.75 18.58
CA ARG A 221 -56.67 13.64 19.62
C ARG A 221 -57.79 14.66 19.33
N PRO A 222 -59.03 14.21 19.09
CA PRO A 222 -60.24 15.05 19.15
C PRO A 222 -60.98 14.82 20.49
N PRO A 223 -62.11 15.48 20.77
CA PRO A 223 -62.84 16.51 20.00
C PRO A 223 -62.57 17.95 20.42
#